data_AF-A0A973EL66-F1
#
_entry.id   AF-A0A973EL66-F1
#
_cell.length_a   1.000
_cell.length_b   1.000
_cell.length_c   1.000
_cell.angle_alpha   90.00
_cell.angle_beta   90.00
_cell.angle_gamma   90.00
#
_symmetry.space_group_name_H-M   'P 1'
#
loop_
_entity.id
_entity.type
_entity.pdbx_description
1 polymer ?
#
loop_
_entity_poly.entity_id
_entity_poly.type
_entity_poly.pdbx_seq_one_letter_code
_entity_poly.pdbx_strand_id
1 'polypeptide(L)'
;MKKIALSLFLVLFTTIAVLACEITLSIDGKEKSKYKTGDEVIVKVKVVLIHKNCNIDIKQTKFNQEGVKILSGTDWKEVEPGVWERKLKVKITAAKGEKAKISAVRTCPKGGGNESIEFPL
;
A
#
# COMPACT_ATOMS: atom_id res chain seq x y z
N MET A 1 31.49 52.05 8.69
CA MET A 1 30.10 51.77 9.12
C MET A 1 29.22 52.01 7.90
N LYS A 2 28.39 51.13 7.33
CA LYS A 2 27.73 49.91 7.75
C LYS A 2 27.62 49.02 6.49
N LYS A 3 28.22 47.83 6.47
CA LYS A 3 27.94 46.84 5.43
C LYS A 3 26.75 46.04 5.90
N ILE A 4 25.55 46.42 5.46
CA ILE A 4 24.32 45.66 5.72
C ILE A 4 24.37 44.44 4.80
N ALA A 5 24.96 43.35 5.29
CA ALA A 5 24.87 42.04 4.68
C ALA A 5 23.45 41.51 4.94
N LEU A 6 22.53 41.87 4.06
CA LEU A 6 21.15 41.40 4.07
C LEU A 6 21.18 39.91 3.71
N SER A 7 21.21 39.07 4.74
CA SER A 7 21.20 37.62 4.62
C SER A 7 19.83 37.18 4.09
N LEU A 8 19.80 36.80 2.81
CA LEU A 8 18.63 36.25 2.13
C LEU A 8 18.41 34.81 2.63
N PHE A 9 17.68 34.67 3.74
CA PHE A 9 17.27 33.38 4.28
C PHE A 9 16.09 32.85 3.44
N LEU A 10 16.41 32.23 2.30
CA LEU A 10 15.43 31.59 1.43
C LEU A 10 14.97 30.27 2.07
N VAL A 11 13.88 30.31 2.82
CA VAL A 11 13.23 29.10 3.36
C VAL A 11 12.54 28.37 2.21
N LEU A 12 13.17 27.30 1.74
CA LEU A 12 12.61 26.40 0.74
C LEU A 12 11.50 25.55 1.41
N PHE A 13 10.24 26.00 1.31
CA PHE A 13 9.09 25.20 1.71
C PHE A 13 8.94 24.02 0.74
N THR A 14 9.39 22.83 1.15
CA THR A 14 9.11 21.59 0.41
C THR A 14 7.70 21.14 0.79
N THR A 15 6.79 21.10 -0.18
CA THR A 15 5.46 20.55 0.02
C THR A 15 5.56 19.02 0.03
N ILE A 16 5.61 18.42 1.22
CA ILE A 16 5.48 16.97 1.37
C ILE A 16 4.06 16.60 0.92
N ALA A 17 3.95 15.81 -0.15
CA ALA A 17 2.67 15.30 -0.60
C ALA A 17 2.14 14.32 0.46
N VAL A 18 1.18 14.78 1.27
CA VAL A 18 0.52 13.93 2.26
C VAL A 18 -0.52 13.09 1.52
N LEU A 19 -0.32 11.77 1.51
CA LEU A 19 -1.29 10.82 0.96
C LEU A 19 -2.59 10.88 1.78
N ALA A 20 -3.74 10.66 1.13
CA ALA A 20 -5.02 10.74 1.82
C ALA A 20 -5.33 9.53 2.70
N CYS A 21 -4.69 8.42 2.38
CA CYS A 21 -4.70 7.21 3.16
C CYS A 21 -3.36 6.51 3.00
N GLU A 22 -2.94 5.84 4.05
CA GLU A 22 -1.80 4.94 4.01
C GLU A 22 -2.30 3.51 3.77
N ILE A 23 -1.60 2.76 2.92
CA ILE A 23 -1.89 1.35 2.68
C ILE A 23 -0.64 0.58 3.07
N THR A 24 -0.80 -0.50 3.83
CA THR A 24 0.28 -1.42 4.17
C THR A 24 -0.09 -2.82 3.71
N LEU A 25 0.85 -3.48 3.03
CA LEU A 25 0.75 -4.88 2.64
C LEU A 25 1.82 -5.67 3.40
N SER A 26 1.43 -6.78 4.03
CA SER A 26 2.34 -7.63 4.78
C SER A 26 1.96 -9.10 4.64
N ILE A 27 2.94 -9.99 4.81
CA ILE A 27 2.69 -11.43 4.78
C ILE A 27 2.23 -11.86 6.17
N ASP A 28 1.06 -12.50 6.24
CA ASP A 28 0.49 -13.03 7.47
C ASP A 28 1.07 -14.43 7.72
N GLY A 29 2.23 -14.47 8.37
CA GLY A 29 2.96 -15.69 8.68
C GLY A 29 4.46 -15.54 8.41
N LYS A 30 5.13 -16.68 8.17
CA LYS A 30 6.57 -16.69 7.89
C LYS A 30 6.83 -16.36 6.42
N GLU A 31 7.49 -15.24 6.19
CA GLU A 31 8.01 -14.88 4.88
C GLU A 31 9.11 -15.88 4.45
N LYS A 32 9.06 -16.28 3.18
CA LYS A 32 10.09 -17.12 2.56
C LYS A 32 11.10 -16.24 1.85
N SER A 33 12.37 -16.68 1.85
CA SER A 33 13.40 -16.05 1.02
C SER A 33 13.14 -16.22 -0.47
N LYS A 34 12.42 -17.28 -0.87
CA LYS A 34 11.93 -17.53 -2.23
C LYS A 34 10.60 -18.27 -2.22
N TYR A 35 9.74 -17.90 -3.16
CA TYR A 35 8.46 -18.50 -3.46
C TYR A 35 8.54 -19.25 -4.79
N LYS A 36 7.67 -20.23 -4.98
CA LYS A 36 7.57 -20.98 -6.24
C LYS A 36 6.16 -20.92 -6.80
N THR A 37 6.02 -21.13 -8.10
CA THR A 37 4.72 -21.31 -8.75
C THR A 37 3.89 -22.33 -7.98
N GLY A 38 2.65 -21.97 -7.67
CA GLY A 38 1.73 -22.79 -6.91
C GLY A 38 1.71 -22.54 -5.41
N ASP A 39 2.71 -21.85 -4.84
CA ASP A 39 2.69 -21.47 -3.43
C ASP A 39 1.49 -20.57 -3.13
N GLU A 40 0.83 -20.81 -1.99
CA GLU A 40 -0.20 -19.95 -1.43
C GLU A 40 0.38 -19.09 -0.30
N VAL A 41 0.02 -17.81 -0.30
CA VAL A 41 0.45 -16.81 0.69
C VAL A 41 -0.77 -16.05 1.18
N ILE A 42 -0.83 -15.78 2.49
CA ILE A 42 -1.84 -14.89 3.04
C ILE A 42 -1.21 -13.49 3.16
N VAL A 43 -1.82 -12.52 2.50
CA VAL A 43 -1.42 -11.11 2.55
C VAL A 43 -2.42 -10.35 3.41
N LYS A 44 -1.95 -9.73 4.49
CA LYS A 44 -2.73 -8.76 5.26
C LYS A 44 -2.64 -7.39 4.57
N VAL A 45 -3.80 -6.81 4.32
CA VAL A 45 -3.96 -5.45 3.80
C VAL A 45 -4.49 -4.58 4.93
N LYS A 46 -3.77 -3.52 5.25
CA LYS A 46 -4.18 -2.49 6.21
C LYS A 46 -4.33 -1.16 5.49
N VAL A 47 -5.40 -0.42 5.77
CA VAL A 47 -5.63 0.93 5.24
C VAL A 47 -5.92 1.86 6.41
N VAL A 48 -5.14 2.94 6.50
CA VAL A 48 -5.32 4.00 7.52
C VAL A 48 -5.81 5.26 6.83
N LEU A 49 -7.02 5.70 7.18
CA LEU A 49 -7.64 6.92 6.65
C LEU A 49 -7.15 8.15 7.42
N ILE A 50 -6.11 8.81 6.90
CA ILE A 50 -5.49 9.97 7.54
C ILE A 50 -6.47 11.15 7.66
N HIS A 51 -7.31 11.36 6.64
CA HIS A 51 -8.28 12.45 6.63
C HIS A 51 -9.60 12.16 7.38
N LYS A 52 -9.76 10.97 7.98
CA LYS A 52 -10.90 10.44 8.79
C LYS A 52 -12.33 10.58 8.24
N ASN A 53 -12.58 11.43 7.26
CA ASN A 53 -13.86 11.68 6.60
C ASN A 53 -13.79 11.27 5.11
N CYS A 54 -13.20 10.09 4.84
CA CYS A 54 -13.13 9.56 3.49
C CYS A 54 -14.51 9.01 3.12
N ASN A 55 -15.20 9.66 2.19
CA ASN A 55 -16.51 9.23 1.69
C ASN A 55 -16.44 8.11 0.64
N ILE A 56 -15.24 7.61 0.35
CA ILE A 56 -15.01 6.50 -0.57
C ILE A 56 -15.16 5.20 0.23
N ASP A 57 -15.94 4.26 -0.28
CA ASP A 57 -16.10 2.97 0.38
C ASP A 57 -14.75 2.21 0.43
N ILE A 58 -14.43 1.55 1.55
CA ILE A 58 -13.23 0.73 1.68
C ILE A 58 -13.16 -0.36 0.59
N LYS A 59 -14.31 -0.87 0.15
CA LYS A 59 -14.45 -1.87 -0.93
C LYS A 59 -14.03 -1.35 -2.30
N GLN A 60 -13.91 -0.05 -2.50
CA GLN A 60 -13.41 0.55 -3.75
C GLN A 60 -11.88 0.47 -3.87
N THR A 61 -11.18 -0.07 -2.86
CA THR A 61 -9.76 -0.40 -2.97
C THR A 61 -9.57 -1.50 -4.02
N LYS A 62 -8.77 -1.21 -5.05
CA LYS A 62 -8.49 -2.13 -6.17
C LYS A 62 -7.21 -2.90 -5.91
N PHE A 63 -7.16 -4.14 -6.39
CA PHE A 63 -5.97 -4.99 -6.32
C PHE A 63 -5.48 -5.35 -7.72
N ASN A 64 -4.29 -4.87 -8.06
CA ASN A 64 -3.59 -5.24 -9.29
C ASN A 64 -2.74 -6.47 -9.03
N GLN A 65 -2.76 -7.42 -9.96
CA GLN A 65 -2.12 -8.73 -9.84
C GLN A 65 -1.13 -8.91 -11.00
N GLU A 66 0.14 -9.14 -10.68
CA GLU A 66 1.20 -9.43 -11.66
C GLU A 66 1.89 -10.72 -11.22
N GLY A 67 1.82 -11.79 -12.02
CA GLY A 67 2.42 -13.08 -11.63
C GLY A 67 1.81 -13.75 -10.38
N VAL A 68 0.65 -13.30 -9.94
CA VAL A 68 -0.10 -13.86 -8.80
C VAL A 68 -1.59 -13.90 -9.12
N LYS A 69 -2.34 -14.73 -8.39
CA LYS A 69 -3.80 -14.79 -8.45
C LYS A 69 -4.41 -14.75 -7.05
N ILE A 70 -5.32 -13.82 -6.80
CA ILE A 70 -6.14 -13.78 -5.58
C ILE A 70 -7.16 -14.92 -5.67
N LEU A 71 -7.10 -15.85 -4.74
CA LEU A 71 -8.03 -16.98 -4.65
C LEU A 71 -9.27 -16.62 -3.83
N SER A 72 -9.08 -15.87 -2.75
CA SER A 72 -10.15 -15.44 -1.86
C SER A 72 -9.70 -14.24 -1.03
N GLY A 73 -10.65 -13.54 -0.41
CA GLY A 73 -10.36 -12.51 0.57
C GLY A 73 -11.44 -12.43 1.64
N THR A 74 -11.05 -12.09 2.86
CA THR A 74 -12.02 -11.79 3.92
C THR A 74 -12.74 -10.49 3.61
N ASP A 75 -13.89 -10.26 4.23
CA ASP A 75 -14.46 -8.92 4.27
C ASP A 75 -13.50 -7.93 4.93
N TRP A 76 -13.69 -6.64 4.60
CA TRP A 76 -13.03 -5.55 5.29
C TRP A 76 -13.62 -5.41 6.69
N LYS A 77 -12.75 -5.32 7.69
CA LYS A 77 -13.13 -5.03 9.07
C LYS A 77 -12.48 -3.74 9.51
N GLU A 78 -13.28 -2.81 10.03
CA GLU A 78 -12.76 -1.67 10.76
C GLU A 78 -12.32 -2.15 12.15
N VAL A 79 -11.02 -2.10 12.42
CA VAL A 79 -10.44 -2.56 13.69
C VAL A 79 -10.32 -1.41 14.70
N GLU A 80 -10.17 -0.20 14.19
CA GLU A 80 -10.20 1.07 14.92
C GLU A 80 -10.81 2.13 13.99
N PRO A 81 -11.35 3.25 14.50
CA PRO A 81 -11.92 4.30 13.65
C PRO A 81 -10.94 4.78 12.57
N GLY A 82 -11.28 4.55 11.30
CA GLY A 82 -10.45 4.88 10.15
C GLY A 82 -9.34 3.88 9.84
N VAL A 83 -9.22 2.77 10.57
CA VAL A 83 -8.24 1.70 10.34
C VAL A 83 -8.96 0.44 9.91
N TRP A 84 -8.73 0.05 8.65
CA TRP A 84 -9.41 -1.07 8.01
C TRP A 84 -8.43 -2.17 7.68
N GLU A 85 -8.82 -3.41 7.96
CA GLU A 85 -8.01 -4.59 7.64
C GLU A 85 -8.81 -5.63 6.86
N ARG A 86 -8.12 -6.33 5.97
CA ARG A 86 -8.58 -7.60 5.40
C ARG A 86 -7.41 -8.51 5.08
N LYS A 87 -7.69 -9.79 4.86
CA LYS A 87 -6.71 -10.76 4.38
C LYS A 87 -7.06 -11.21 2.98
N LEU A 88 -6.04 -11.39 2.14
CA LEU A 88 -6.14 -11.96 0.81
C LEU A 88 -5.33 -13.26 0.78
N LYS A 89 -5.94 -14.35 0.33
CA LYS A 89 -5.20 -15.56 -0.05
C LYS A 89 -4.78 -15.39 -1.51
N VAL A 90 -3.47 -15.36 -1.75
CA VAL A 90 -2.89 -15.25 -3.09
C VAL A 90 -2.12 -16.51 -3.44
N LYS A 91 -2.15 -16.89 -4.71
CA LYS A 91 -1.38 -17.98 -5.29
C LYS A 91 -0.34 -17.43 -6.24
N ILE A 92 0.91 -17.84 -6.11
CA ILE A 92 1.97 -17.48 -7.04
C ILE A 92 1.74 -18.22 -8.37
N THR A 93 1.64 -17.48 -9.46
CA THR A 93 1.45 -18.06 -10.82
C THR A 93 2.66 -17.82 -11.73
N ALA A 94 3.50 -16.84 -11.40
CA ALA A 94 4.72 -16.53 -12.12
C ALA A 94 5.75 -17.67 -12.04
N ALA A 95 6.51 -17.83 -13.11
CA ALA A 95 7.68 -18.70 -13.19
C ALA A 95 8.95 -17.99 -12.70
N LYS A 96 10.00 -18.75 -12.40
CA LYS A 96 11.29 -18.20 -11.96
C LYS A 96 11.82 -17.16 -12.97
N GLY A 97 12.11 -15.95 -12.48
CA GLY A 97 12.59 -14.83 -13.30
C GLY A 97 11.50 -13.86 -13.75
N GLU A 98 10.22 -14.20 -13.57
CA GLU A 98 9.11 -13.27 -13.72
C GLU A 98 8.84 -12.50 -12.42
N LYS A 99 8.02 -11.45 -12.48
CA LYS A 99 7.60 -10.69 -11.30
C LYS A 99 6.35 -11.31 -10.70
N ALA A 100 6.37 -11.54 -9.38
CA ALA A 100 5.20 -11.92 -8.61
C ALA A 100 4.88 -10.78 -7.62
N LYS A 101 3.85 -9.99 -7.89
CA LYS A 101 3.54 -8.78 -7.14
C LYS A 101 2.03 -8.57 -7.03
N ILE A 102 1.60 -8.09 -5.87
CA ILE A 102 0.25 -7.55 -5.67
C ILE A 102 0.35 -6.08 -5.27
N SER A 103 -0.52 -5.25 -5.85
CA SER A 103 -0.60 -3.82 -5.50
C SER A 103 -2.03 -3.46 -5.09
N ALA A 104 -2.15 -2.73 -3.99
CA ALA A 104 -3.41 -2.20 -3.49
C ALA A 104 -3.48 -0.71 -3.80
N VAL A 105 -4.52 -0.29 -4.52
CA VAL A 105 -4.69 1.08 -4.99
C VAL A 105 -6.03 1.62 -4.51
N ARG A 106 -5.99 2.77 -3.85
CA ARG A 106 -7.17 3.52 -3.43
C ARG A 106 -7.10 4.92 -4.01
N THR A 107 -7.86 5.16 -5.07
CA THR A 107 -7.94 6.48 -5.71
C THR A 107 -8.92 7.35 -4.96
N CYS A 108 -8.53 8.59 -4.63
CA CYS A 108 -9.47 9.61 -4.15
C CYS A 108 -9.07 11.00 -4.68
N PRO A 109 -10.01 11.98 -4.71
CA PRO A 109 -9.70 13.34 -5.14
C PRO A 109 -8.59 14.04 -4.33
N LYS A 110 -8.27 13.54 -3.13
CA LYS A 110 -7.25 14.09 -2.22
C LYS A 110 -5.89 13.38 -2.30
N GLY A 111 -5.61 12.62 -3.35
CA GLY A 111 -4.30 11.98 -3.57
C GLY A 111 -4.21 10.49 -3.20
N GLY A 112 -5.24 9.92 -2.55
CA GLY A 112 -5.39 8.47 -2.40
C GLY A 112 -4.24 7.77 -1.66
N GLY A 113 -4.06 6.49 -1.94
CA GLY A 113 -2.94 5.66 -1.47
C GLY A 113 -2.68 4.51 -2.44
N ASN A 114 -1.41 4.10 -2.55
CA ASN A 114 -0.98 2.97 -3.36
C ASN A 114 0.19 2.29 -2.66
N GLU A 115 0.12 0.97 -2.51
CA GLU A 115 1.22 0.16 -1.97
C GLU A 115 1.33 -1.17 -2.71
N SER A 116 2.53 -1.73 -2.78
CA SER A 116 2.78 -3.03 -3.39
C SER A 116 3.69 -3.93 -2.56
N ILE A 117 3.48 -5.23 -2.65
CA ILE A 117 4.39 -6.23 -2.12
C ILE A 117 4.77 -7.21 -3.24
N GLU A 118 6.06 -7.53 -3.31
CA GLU A 118 6.65 -8.45 -4.28
C GLU A 118 7.10 -9.73 -3.57
N PHE A 119 6.95 -10.87 -4.23
CA PHE A 119 7.32 -12.19 -3.75
C PHE A 119 8.55 -12.65 -4.52
N PRO A 120 9.74 -12.75 -3.88
CA PRO A 120 10.95 -13.21 -4.57
C PRO A 120 10.78 -14.65 -5.08
N LEU A 121 11.16 -14.93 -6.34
CA LEU A 121 11.06 -16.27 -6.97
C LEU A 121 12.39 -17.04 -7.04
#